data_AF-A0A2W4MW63-F1
#
_entry.id   AF-A0A2W4MW63-F1
#
_cell.length_a   1.000
_cell.length_b   1.000
_cell.length_c   1.000
_cell.angle_alpha   90.00
_cell.angle_beta   90.00
_cell.angle_gamma   90.00
#
_symmetry.space_group_name_H-M   'P 1'
#
loop_
_entity.id
_entity.type
_entity.pdbx_description
1 polymer ?
#
loop_
_entity_poly.entity_id
_entity_poly.type
_entity_poly.pdbx_seq_one_letter_code
_entity_poly.pdbx_strand_id
1 'polypeptide(L)'
;TDPIGTDLCGGAGCACSNGIDDDGDGLVDGFDPECTGPYDDDEGTFATGISGDNKDPKWQDCFFDGNSGAGDDGCRYHTDCLYGKLDQDHASCQVTQACVEFCRARTPNGCDCFGCCSVRTDDGETIDVYTAPDCSLDAIDDEEKCPRCTKSTLCDNPCGECELCPGKEVEDLPEHCGSGNDPGDPGAGGAGGQSGDPGDPGAGGDPGDTPPPYTCDNGATVCTEQADCPSGGWYCHLGCCIVIVE
;
A
#
# COMPACT_ATOMS: atom_id res chain seq x y z
N THR A 1 -0.74 -18.89 -9.65
CA THR A 1 -2.04 -18.26 -9.42
C THR A 1 -2.04 -17.89 -7.97
N ASP A 2 -2.11 -16.60 -7.68
CA ASP A 2 -2.36 -16.12 -6.33
C ASP A 2 -3.77 -16.60 -5.93
N PRO A 3 -3.90 -17.58 -5.03
CA PRO A 3 -5.20 -18.11 -4.66
C PRO A 3 -6.09 -17.04 -4.01
N ILE A 4 -5.51 -16.02 -3.38
CA ILE A 4 -6.25 -14.96 -2.67
C ILE A 4 -6.74 -13.91 -3.66
N GLY A 5 -5.87 -13.41 -4.54
CA GLY A 5 -6.32 -12.58 -5.66
C GLY A 5 -7.37 -13.28 -6.53
N THR A 6 -7.28 -14.62 -6.65
CA THR A 6 -8.32 -15.41 -7.34
C THR A 6 -9.64 -15.49 -6.56
N ASP A 7 -9.59 -15.56 -5.24
CA ASP A 7 -10.77 -15.64 -4.39
C ASP A 7 -11.44 -14.26 -4.19
N LEU A 8 -10.66 -13.17 -4.19
CA LEU A 8 -11.14 -11.79 -4.05
C LEU A 8 -11.62 -11.19 -5.39
N CYS A 9 -10.84 -11.36 -6.46
CA CYS A 9 -11.01 -10.65 -7.74
C CYS A 9 -11.25 -11.60 -8.93
N GLY A 10 -11.17 -12.91 -8.71
CA GLY A 10 -11.42 -13.93 -9.74
C GLY A 10 -10.16 -14.36 -10.50
N GLY A 11 -10.34 -15.28 -11.46
CA GLY A 11 -9.22 -16.01 -12.09
C GLY A 11 -8.25 -15.20 -12.96
N ALA A 12 -8.50 -13.90 -13.16
CA ALA A 12 -7.62 -13.00 -13.89
C ALA A 12 -6.57 -12.31 -12.98
N GLY A 13 -6.76 -12.31 -11.66
CA GLY A 13 -6.07 -11.37 -10.75
C GLY A 13 -6.92 -10.13 -10.52
N CYS A 14 -6.53 -9.29 -9.55
CA CYS A 14 -7.17 -8.00 -9.31
C CYS A 14 -6.67 -6.98 -10.35
N ALA A 15 -7.48 -5.96 -10.65
CA ALA A 15 -7.13 -4.89 -11.59
C ALA A 15 -5.70 -4.37 -11.37
N CYS A 16 -5.37 -4.03 -10.12
CA CYS A 16 -4.06 -3.50 -9.78
C CYS A 16 -2.91 -4.51 -9.77
N SER A 17 -3.09 -5.77 -10.14
CA SER A 17 -2.00 -6.78 -10.07
C SER A 17 -2.00 -7.81 -11.20
N ASN A 18 -2.67 -7.53 -12.30
CA ASN A 18 -2.85 -8.48 -13.39
C ASN A 18 -1.98 -8.20 -14.64
N GLY A 19 -1.27 -7.07 -14.66
CA GLY A 19 -0.35 -6.66 -15.74
C GLY A 19 -1.04 -5.91 -16.89
N ILE A 20 -2.24 -5.37 -16.65
CA ILE A 20 -3.07 -4.66 -17.64
C ILE A 20 -3.41 -3.28 -17.07
N ASP A 21 -3.48 -2.30 -17.96
CA ASP A 21 -4.12 -0.99 -17.73
C ASP A 21 -5.64 -1.18 -17.91
N ASP A 22 -6.34 -1.50 -16.82
CA ASP A 22 -7.78 -1.85 -16.81
C ASP A 22 -8.69 -0.62 -16.90
N ASP A 23 -8.22 0.55 -16.46
CA ASP A 23 -8.98 1.80 -16.48
C ASP A 23 -8.73 2.66 -17.76
N GLY A 24 -7.59 2.43 -18.43
CA GLY A 24 -7.22 2.99 -19.72
C GLY A 24 -6.50 4.35 -19.65
N ASP A 25 -5.94 4.73 -18.50
CA ASP A 25 -5.24 6.00 -18.29
C ASP A 25 -3.77 5.99 -18.77
N GLY A 26 -3.22 4.79 -19.00
CA GLY A 26 -1.86 4.54 -19.48
C GLY A 26 -0.84 4.18 -18.40
N LEU A 27 -1.27 4.06 -17.14
CA LEU A 27 -0.55 3.50 -16.01
C LEU A 27 -0.99 2.03 -15.83
N VAL A 28 -0.21 1.24 -15.11
CA VAL A 28 -0.44 -0.21 -15.02
C VAL A 28 -0.16 -0.68 -13.60
N ASP A 29 -1.12 -1.39 -13.03
CA ASP A 29 -1.03 -2.10 -11.76
C ASP A 29 -0.50 -1.16 -10.65
N GLY A 30 0.51 -1.60 -9.91
CA GLY A 30 1.14 -0.82 -8.86
C GLY A 30 1.95 0.36 -9.37
N PHE A 31 1.98 0.68 -10.67
CA PHE A 31 2.49 1.98 -11.14
C PHE A 31 1.37 3.00 -11.32
N ASP A 32 0.13 2.57 -11.20
CA ASP A 32 -1.03 3.43 -11.11
C ASP A 32 -1.13 4.03 -9.68
N PRO A 33 -1.26 5.36 -9.54
CA PRO A 33 -1.38 6.02 -8.24
C PRO A 33 -2.67 5.69 -7.49
N GLU A 34 -3.74 5.31 -8.19
CA GLU A 34 -5.05 4.95 -7.65
C GLU A 34 -5.02 3.55 -7.04
N CYS A 35 -4.15 2.66 -7.54
CA CYS A 35 -3.94 1.35 -6.96
C CYS A 35 -3.39 1.44 -5.54
N THR A 36 -4.13 0.89 -4.58
CA THR A 36 -3.71 0.87 -3.17
C THR A 36 -2.99 -0.42 -2.78
N GLY A 37 -3.03 -1.47 -3.61
CA GLY A 37 -2.30 -2.72 -3.33
C GLY A 37 -2.62 -3.87 -4.28
N PRO A 38 -2.05 -5.07 -4.02
CA PRO A 38 -2.19 -6.24 -4.90
C PRO A 38 -3.60 -6.81 -4.98
N TYR A 39 -4.39 -6.58 -3.94
CA TYR A 39 -5.76 -7.08 -3.81
C TYR A 39 -6.80 -6.03 -4.19
N ASP A 40 -6.36 -4.95 -4.81
CA ASP A 40 -7.19 -3.87 -5.30
C ASP A 40 -7.71 -4.21 -6.70
N ASP A 41 -9.04 -4.33 -6.82
CA ASP A 41 -9.77 -4.66 -8.04
C ASP A 41 -10.36 -3.41 -8.72
N ASP A 42 -9.93 -2.21 -8.32
CA ASP A 42 -10.29 -0.93 -8.93
C ASP A 42 -9.02 -0.10 -9.20
N GLU A 43 -8.57 -0.07 -10.46
CA GLU A 43 -7.44 0.76 -10.88
C GLU A 43 -7.85 2.21 -11.18
N GLY A 44 -9.16 2.53 -11.23
CA GLY A 44 -9.61 3.87 -11.64
C GLY A 44 -9.93 4.83 -10.49
N THR A 45 -9.93 4.34 -9.25
CA THR A 45 -10.22 5.14 -8.05
C THR A 45 -9.46 4.59 -6.85
N PHE A 46 -9.35 5.36 -5.76
CA PHE A 46 -8.76 4.89 -4.51
C PHE A 46 -9.63 3.89 -3.75
N ALA A 47 -10.82 3.52 -4.25
CA ALA A 47 -11.53 2.37 -3.71
C ALA A 47 -10.78 1.09 -4.05
N THR A 48 -11.13 0.00 -3.38
CA THR A 48 -10.44 -1.28 -3.61
C THR A 48 -11.20 -2.22 -4.54
N GLY A 49 -12.46 -1.94 -4.86
CA GLY A 49 -13.33 -2.82 -5.65
C GLY A 49 -13.72 -4.15 -4.97
N ILE A 50 -13.08 -4.50 -3.85
CA ILE A 50 -13.35 -5.73 -3.08
C ILE A 50 -14.61 -5.58 -2.21
N SER A 51 -15.27 -6.70 -1.94
CA SER A 51 -16.38 -6.72 -0.98
C SER A 51 -15.88 -6.29 0.40
N GLY A 52 -16.55 -5.37 1.09
CA GLY A 52 -16.10 -4.93 2.43
C GLY A 52 -15.61 -3.51 2.51
N ASP A 53 -15.20 -2.93 1.38
CA ASP A 53 -14.60 -1.60 1.28
C ASP A 53 -15.58 -0.43 1.43
N ASN A 54 -16.66 -0.66 2.18
CA ASN A 54 -17.73 0.30 2.37
C ASN A 54 -17.59 1.03 3.70
N LYS A 55 -18.10 2.26 3.70
CA LYS A 55 -18.32 3.01 4.92
C LYS A 55 -19.38 2.35 5.76
N ASP A 56 -19.00 1.84 6.91
CA ASP A 56 -19.99 1.30 7.83
C ASP A 56 -20.77 2.42 8.53
N PRO A 57 -22.09 2.25 8.77
CA PRO A 57 -22.91 3.27 9.42
C PRO A 57 -22.48 3.65 10.84
N LYS A 58 -21.69 2.80 11.50
CA LYS A 58 -21.30 3.02 12.91
C LYS A 58 -19.96 2.42 13.31
N TRP A 59 -19.69 1.19 12.94
CA TRP A 59 -18.49 0.47 13.36
C TRP A 59 -17.77 0.02 12.11
N GLN A 60 -16.66 0.66 11.81
CA GLN A 60 -15.78 0.23 10.75
C GLN A 60 -15.05 -1.04 11.20
N ASP A 61 -15.06 -2.00 10.30
CA ASP A 61 -14.23 -3.20 10.25
C ASP A 61 -12.86 -2.88 9.63
N CYS A 62 -12.09 -3.93 9.40
CA CYS A 62 -10.84 -3.90 8.69
C CYS A 62 -11.07 -3.61 7.20
N PHE A 63 -10.83 -2.38 6.76
CA PHE A 63 -11.22 -1.94 5.42
C PHE A 63 -10.62 -2.78 4.28
N PHE A 64 -9.39 -3.27 4.47
CA PHE A 64 -8.61 -3.97 3.44
C PHE A 64 -8.65 -5.50 3.57
N ASP A 65 -9.66 -6.07 4.24
CA ASP A 65 -9.72 -7.52 4.50
C ASP A 65 -10.59 -8.34 3.54
N GLY A 66 -11.26 -7.67 2.60
CA GLY A 66 -12.07 -8.32 1.57
C GLY A 66 -13.39 -8.92 2.08
N ASN A 67 -13.88 -8.50 3.25
CA ASN A 67 -15.23 -8.82 3.68
C ASN A 67 -15.91 -7.67 4.46
N SER A 68 -17.23 -7.75 4.64
CA SER A 68 -17.99 -6.77 5.43
C SER A 68 -18.41 -7.32 6.80
N GLY A 69 -18.21 -6.53 7.85
CA GLY A 69 -18.95 -6.57 9.10
C GLY A 69 -18.09 -6.73 10.36
N ALA A 70 -18.07 -5.68 11.20
CA ALA A 70 -17.32 -5.66 12.46
C ALA A 70 -17.54 -6.90 13.37
N GLY A 71 -16.50 -7.72 13.53
CA GLY A 71 -16.46 -8.75 14.60
C GLY A 71 -15.73 -10.06 14.30
N ASP A 72 -15.37 -10.35 13.06
CA ASP A 72 -14.53 -11.49 12.66
C ASP A 72 -13.03 -11.14 12.65
N ASP A 73 -12.72 -9.88 12.39
CA ASP A 73 -11.40 -9.22 12.42
C ASP A 73 -10.99 -8.64 13.81
N GLY A 74 -11.95 -8.55 14.74
CA GLY A 74 -11.76 -7.95 16.06
C GLY A 74 -11.77 -6.42 16.09
N CYS A 75 -12.15 -5.78 14.98
CA CYS A 75 -12.25 -4.33 14.84
C CYS A 75 -13.60 -3.78 15.30
N ARG A 76 -13.56 -2.58 15.87
CA ARG A 76 -14.74 -1.83 16.33
C ARG A 76 -14.42 -0.34 16.42
N TYR A 77 -14.00 0.24 15.30
CA TYR A 77 -13.64 1.65 15.23
C TYR A 77 -14.87 2.48 14.85
N HIS A 78 -15.20 3.51 15.62
CA HIS A 78 -16.42 4.28 15.34
C HIS A 78 -16.24 5.16 14.11
N THR A 79 -17.20 5.17 13.19
CA THR A 79 -17.12 5.94 11.94
C THR A 79 -16.90 7.45 12.18
N ASP A 80 -17.41 8.00 13.29
CA ASP A 80 -17.16 9.42 13.64
C ASP A 80 -15.69 9.73 13.98
N CYS A 81 -14.87 8.73 14.32
CA CYS A 81 -13.43 8.89 14.50
C CYS A 81 -12.73 9.15 13.16
N LEU A 82 -13.18 8.50 12.08
CA LEU A 82 -12.64 8.68 10.71
C LEU A 82 -12.85 10.09 10.18
N TYR A 83 -13.85 10.82 10.66
CA TYR A 83 -14.15 12.18 10.19
C TYR A 83 -13.73 13.27 11.19
N GLY A 84 -12.93 12.92 12.19
CA GLY A 84 -12.53 13.86 13.25
C GLY A 84 -13.70 14.42 14.05
N LYS A 85 -14.86 13.76 14.06
CA LYS A 85 -16.03 14.15 14.88
C LYS A 85 -15.92 13.64 16.32
N LEU A 86 -15.13 12.59 16.52
CA LEU A 86 -14.68 12.13 17.83
C LEU A 86 -13.15 12.26 17.92
N ASP A 87 -12.66 12.68 19.08
CA ASP A 87 -11.23 12.71 19.35
C ASP A 87 -10.62 11.30 19.35
N GLN A 88 -9.38 11.17 18.89
CA GLN A 88 -8.69 9.89 18.77
C GLN A 88 -8.45 9.18 20.12
N ASP A 89 -8.50 9.91 21.25
CA ASP A 89 -8.43 9.35 22.60
C ASP A 89 -9.80 8.88 23.15
N HIS A 90 -10.88 9.11 22.41
CA HIS A 90 -12.21 8.68 22.81
C HIS A 90 -12.30 7.14 22.86
N ALA A 91 -13.08 6.61 23.81
CA ALA A 91 -13.19 5.16 24.04
C ALA A 91 -13.70 4.38 22.82
N SER A 92 -14.45 5.03 21.92
CA SER A 92 -14.96 4.43 20.67
C SER A 92 -13.99 4.55 19.48
N CYS A 93 -12.87 5.25 19.66
CA CYS A 93 -11.78 5.34 18.68
C CYS A 93 -10.58 4.46 19.08
N GLN A 94 -10.71 3.67 20.15
CA GLN A 94 -9.65 2.75 20.55
C GLN A 94 -9.69 1.49 19.69
N VAL A 95 -8.51 1.03 19.26
CA VAL A 95 -8.32 -0.16 18.44
C VAL A 95 -7.77 -1.28 19.32
N THR A 96 -8.32 -2.49 19.19
CA THR A 96 -7.82 -3.65 19.93
C THR A 96 -6.53 -4.18 19.30
N GLN A 97 -5.67 -4.83 20.09
CA GLN A 97 -4.46 -5.46 19.55
C GLN A 97 -4.79 -6.53 18.49
N ALA A 98 -5.90 -7.26 18.65
CA ALA A 98 -6.35 -8.24 17.68
C ALA A 98 -6.67 -7.60 16.31
N CYS A 99 -7.38 -6.47 16.33
CA CYS A 99 -7.66 -5.69 15.12
C CYS A 99 -6.36 -5.20 14.47
N VAL A 100 -5.42 -4.67 15.25
CA VAL A 100 -4.12 -4.21 14.72
C VAL A 100 -3.34 -5.35 14.07
N GLU A 101 -3.24 -6.50 14.73
CA GLU A 101 -2.52 -7.67 14.21
C GLU A 101 -3.15 -8.23 12.94
N PHE A 102 -4.48 -8.19 12.84
CA PHE A 102 -5.20 -8.65 11.67
C PHE A 102 -5.09 -7.66 10.50
N CYS A 103 -5.30 -6.37 10.76
CA CYS A 103 -5.42 -5.36 9.72
C CYS A 103 -4.10 -4.81 9.21
N ARG A 104 -3.12 -4.55 10.09
CA ARG A 104 -1.86 -3.92 9.65
C ARG A 104 -1.13 -4.72 8.58
N ALA A 105 -1.33 -6.04 8.58
CA ALA A 105 -0.77 -6.91 7.57
C ALA A 105 -1.27 -6.53 6.15
N ARG A 106 -2.52 -6.08 6.04
CA ARG A 106 -3.25 -5.80 4.79
C ARG A 106 -3.38 -4.31 4.48
N THR A 107 -3.11 -3.44 5.45
CA THR A 107 -3.22 -1.98 5.28
C THR A 107 -2.10 -1.45 4.37
N PRO A 108 -2.44 -0.81 3.24
CA PRO A 108 -1.46 -0.21 2.34
C PRO A 108 -0.58 0.86 3.00
N ASN A 109 0.58 1.13 2.40
CA ASN A 109 1.43 2.24 2.83
C ASN A 109 0.70 3.57 2.65
N GLY A 110 0.77 4.44 3.65
CA GLY A 110 0.02 5.70 3.69
C GLY A 110 -1.39 5.59 4.25
N CYS A 111 -1.92 4.38 4.45
CA CYS A 111 -3.29 4.16 4.91
C CYS A 111 -3.38 3.76 6.39
N ASP A 112 -4.53 4.00 7.00
CA ASP A 112 -4.91 3.34 8.25
C ASP A 112 -5.81 2.12 7.99
N CYS A 113 -5.98 1.27 8.99
CA CYS A 113 -6.77 0.04 8.89
C CYS A 113 -8.25 0.24 8.51
N PHE A 114 -8.74 1.47 8.40
CA PHE A 114 -10.15 1.82 8.29
C PHE A 114 -10.46 2.60 7.00
N GLY A 115 -9.54 2.62 6.04
CA GLY A 115 -9.73 3.20 4.71
C GLY A 115 -9.40 4.69 4.62
N CYS A 116 -8.67 5.25 5.59
CA CYS A 116 -8.17 6.62 5.50
C CYS A 116 -6.73 6.60 4.97
N CYS A 117 -6.52 7.11 3.76
CA CYS A 117 -5.24 7.05 3.05
C CYS A 117 -4.67 8.44 2.78
N SER A 118 -3.36 8.57 3.00
CA SER A 118 -2.59 9.75 2.58
C SER A 118 -2.32 9.65 1.09
N VAL A 119 -2.89 10.58 0.32
CA VAL A 119 -2.71 10.74 -1.12
C VAL A 119 -1.82 11.94 -1.38
N ARG A 120 -0.78 11.75 -2.20
CA ARG A 120 0.03 12.84 -2.74
C ARG A 120 -0.64 13.40 -3.99
N THR A 121 -0.73 14.72 -4.09
CA THR A 121 -1.36 15.42 -5.22
C THR A 121 -0.29 15.99 -6.16
N ASP A 122 -0.66 16.31 -7.40
CA ASP A 122 0.22 16.88 -8.43
C ASP A 122 0.98 18.15 -8.00
N ASP A 123 0.43 18.93 -7.06
CA ASP A 123 1.07 20.14 -6.57
C ASP A 123 2.07 19.87 -5.43
N GLY A 124 2.20 18.61 -5.03
CA GLY A 124 3.04 18.18 -3.93
C GLY A 124 2.43 18.44 -2.55
N GLU A 125 1.12 18.56 -2.41
CA GLU A 125 0.43 18.44 -1.13
C GLU A 125 0.12 16.97 -0.83
N THR A 126 0.14 16.59 0.46
CA THR A 126 -0.34 15.29 0.92
C THR A 126 -1.61 15.51 1.72
N ILE A 127 -2.67 14.80 1.35
CA ILE A 127 -3.98 14.94 1.97
C ILE A 127 -4.53 13.57 2.37
N ASP A 128 -5.26 13.53 3.49
CA ASP A 128 -5.89 12.30 3.96
C ASP A 128 -7.33 12.23 3.43
N VAL A 129 -7.61 11.20 2.61
CA VAL A 129 -8.92 10.92 2.04
C VAL A 129 -9.44 9.56 2.46
N TYR A 130 -10.74 9.50 2.67
CA TYR A 130 -11.43 8.24 2.80
C TYR A 130 -11.58 7.64 1.41
N THR A 131 -10.99 6.47 1.21
CA THR A 131 -11.06 5.71 -0.04
C THR A 131 -12.52 5.41 -0.41
N ALA A 132 -12.92 5.74 -1.64
CA ALA A 132 -14.31 5.63 -2.07
C ALA A 132 -14.43 5.50 -3.60
N PRO A 133 -15.47 4.84 -4.15
CA PRO A 133 -15.57 4.51 -5.58
C PRO A 133 -15.71 5.66 -6.57
N ASP A 134 -15.72 6.90 -6.09
CA ASP A 134 -15.74 8.11 -6.92
C ASP A 134 -14.49 8.98 -6.67
N CYS A 135 -13.59 8.56 -5.77
CA CYS A 135 -12.42 9.31 -5.36
C CYS A 135 -11.18 8.85 -6.13
N SER A 136 -10.67 9.68 -7.02
CA SER A 136 -9.41 9.48 -7.75
C SER A 136 -8.51 10.71 -7.60
N LEU A 137 -7.28 10.63 -8.10
CA LEU A 137 -6.35 11.76 -8.11
C LEU A 137 -6.93 12.95 -8.90
N ASP A 138 -7.61 12.67 -10.01
CA ASP A 138 -8.32 13.67 -10.82
C ASP A 138 -9.50 14.34 -10.09
N ALA A 139 -10.09 13.65 -9.12
CA ALA A 139 -11.24 14.12 -8.34
C ALA A 139 -10.86 14.59 -6.92
N ILE A 140 -9.57 14.70 -6.62
CA ILE A 140 -9.03 14.78 -5.27
C ILE A 140 -9.46 16.02 -4.46
N ASP A 141 -9.85 17.08 -5.16
CA ASP A 141 -10.38 18.33 -4.59
C ASP A 141 -11.89 18.32 -4.33
N ASP A 142 -12.62 17.36 -4.88
CA ASP A 142 -14.06 17.22 -4.69
C ASP A 142 -14.34 16.44 -3.40
N GLU A 143 -14.57 17.13 -2.28
CA GLU A 143 -14.84 16.48 -0.98
C GLU A 143 -16.14 15.64 -0.95
N GLU A 144 -17.04 15.77 -1.94
CA GLU A 144 -18.19 14.86 -2.05
C GLU A 144 -17.76 13.49 -2.59
N LYS A 145 -16.77 13.49 -3.49
CA LYS A 145 -16.18 12.28 -4.08
C LYS A 145 -15.04 11.71 -3.25
N CYS A 146 -14.19 12.59 -2.73
CA CYS A 146 -13.01 12.33 -1.90
C CYS A 146 -13.17 12.93 -0.48
N PRO A 147 -14.03 12.35 0.38
CA PRO A 147 -14.23 12.88 1.73
C PRO A 147 -12.92 12.90 2.50
N ARG A 148 -12.63 14.03 3.18
CA ARG A 148 -11.48 14.10 4.09
C ARG A 148 -11.68 13.20 5.31
N CYS A 149 -10.59 12.61 5.77
CA CYS A 149 -10.62 11.72 6.93
C CYS A 149 -9.52 12.04 7.96
N THR A 150 -9.49 11.28 9.03
CA THR A 150 -8.48 11.35 10.10
C THR A 150 -8.02 9.93 10.40
N LYS A 151 -6.74 9.67 10.14
CA LYS A 151 -6.14 8.36 10.38
C LYS A 151 -6.13 7.99 11.87
N SER A 152 -6.39 6.71 12.12
CA SER A 152 -6.22 6.10 13.43
C SER A 152 -4.74 6.06 13.80
N THR A 153 -4.37 6.76 14.88
CA THR A 153 -2.99 6.72 15.40
C THR A 153 -2.57 5.35 15.95
N LEU A 154 -3.52 4.43 16.13
CA LEU A 154 -3.28 3.09 16.65
C LEU A 154 -3.09 2.05 15.54
N CYS A 155 -3.56 2.32 14.33
CA CYS A 155 -3.58 1.38 13.20
C CYS A 155 -3.19 2.05 11.87
N ASP A 156 -2.30 3.04 11.94
CA ASP A 156 -1.72 3.72 10.76
C ASP A 156 -0.51 2.93 10.22
N ASN A 157 -0.52 2.66 8.92
CA ASN A 157 0.66 2.27 8.15
C ASN A 157 1.16 3.53 7.42
N PRO A 158 2.13 4.27 8.00
CA PRO A 158 2.56 5.55 7.43
C PRO A 158 3.18 5.36 6.05
N CYS A 159 3.17 6.42 5.23
CA CYS A 159 3.98 6.45 4.01
C CYS A 159 5.39 6.93 4.37
N GLY A 160 6.35 6.01 4.36
CA GLY A 160 7.76 6.28 4.63
C GLY A 160 8.39 7.29 3.65
N GLU A 161 9.57 7.82 4.03
CA GLU A 161 10.28 8.81 3.21
C GLU A 161 10.64 8.23 1.83
N CYS A 162 11.08 6.98 1.81
CA CYS A 162 11.46 6.24 0.62
C CYS A 162 10.39 5.22 0.15
N GLU A 163 9.18 5.26 0.70
CA GLU A 163 8.06 4.45 0.24
C GLU A 163 7.22 5.21 -0.78
N LEU A 164 6.70 4.48 -1.75
CA LEU A 164 5.59 4.97 -2.56
C LEU A 164 4.26 4.56 -1.92
N CYS A 165 3.30 5.44 -2.07
CA CYS A 165 1.95 5.39 -1.51
C CYS A 165 1.02 6.12 -2.49
N PRO A 166 -0.31 6.04 -2.32
CA PRO A 166 -1.26 6.59 -3.29
C PRO A 166 -0.91 8.02 -3.74
N GLY A 167 -0.88 8.25 -5.06
CA GLY A 167 -0.52 9.55 -5.65
C GLY A 167 0.97 9.90 -5.69
N LYS A 168 1.88 9.10 -5.11
CA LYS A 168 3.32 9.40 -5.07
C LYS A 168 4.04 8.69 -6.20
N GLU A 169 4.82 9.43 -6.98
CA GLU A 169 5.65 8.89 -8.06
C GLU A 169 7.11 8.67 -7.61
N VAL A 170 7.89 7.93 -8.40
CA VAL A 170 9.34 7.74 -8.12
C VAL A 170 10.06 9.10 -8.06
N GLU A 171 9.61 10.05 -8.85
CA GLU A 171 10.09 11.43 -8.94
C GLU A 171 9.89 12.22 -7.64
N ASP A 172 8.92 11.83 -6.81
CA ASP A 172 8.66 12.45 -5.50
C ASP A 172 9.62 11.94 -4.41
N LEU A 173 10.38 10.87 -4.67
CA LEU A 173 11.30 10.31 -3.69
C LEU A 173 12.57 11.17 -3.58
N PRO A 174 13.08 11.41 -2.36
CA PRO A 174 14.37 12.04 -2.17
C PRO A 174 15.49 11.35 -2.94
N GLU A 175 16.44 12.11 -3.50
CA GLU A 175 17.58 11.58 -4.26
C GLU A 175 18.41 10.53 -3.50
N HIS A 176 18.41 10.59 -2.16
CA HIS A 176 19.15 9.65 -1.32
C HIS A 176 18.48 8.27 -1.22
N CYS A 177 17.18 8.18 -1.50
CA CYS A 177 16.49 6.90 -1.50
C CYS A 177 17.19 5.94 -2.46
N GLY A 178 17.78 6.40 -3.58
CA GLY A 178 18.47 5.54 -4.56
C GLY A 178 19.90 5.18 -4.29
N SER A 179 20.47 5.79 -3.27
CA SER A 179 21.90 5.71 -3.00
C SER A 179 22.08 4.78 -1.83
N GLY A 180 22.02 3.44 -2.02
CA GLY A 180 22.02 2.37 -0.99
C GLY A 180 23.01 2.49 0.18
N ASN A 181 22.84 3.53 0.99
CA ASN A 181 23.65 4.06 2.07
C ASN A 181 22.73 4.96 2.89
N ASP A 182 21.65 4.42 3.45
CA ASP A 182 20.97 5.08 4.55
C ASP A 182 21.80 4.85 5.84
N PRO A 183 22.27 5.89 6.55
CA PRO A 183 22.91 5.77 7.85
C PRO A 183 21.96 5.36 9.00
N GLY A 184 20.68 5.12 8.72
CA GLY A 184 19.59 5.02 9.70
C GLY A 184 19.19 3.64 10.23
N ASP A 185 19.79 2.52 9.81
CA ASP A 185 19.38 1.19 10.30
C ASP A 185 20.18 0.70 11.54
N PRO A 186 19.65 0.77 12.78
CA PRO A 186 20.15 -0.04 13.88
C PRO A 186 19.65 -1.47 13.73
N GLY A 187 20.29 -2.22 12.83
CA GLY A 187 19.91 -3.56 12.42
C GLY A 187 19.55 -4.50 13.58
N ALA A 188 18.32 -5.02 13.53
CA ALA A 188 17.95 -6.26 14.19
C ALA A 188 18.47 -7.43 13.34
N GLY A 189 19.41 -8.19 13.88
CA GLY A 189 20.10 -9.27 13.18
C GLY A 189 19.18 -10.40 12.71
N GLY A 190 19.33 -10.77 11.45
CA GLY A 190 18.89 -12.04 10.88
C GLY A 190 20.04 -12.69 10.12
N ALA A 191 20.58 -13.78 10.68
CA ALA A 191 21.71 -14.50 10.11
C ALA A 191 21.28 -15.41 8.94
N GLY A 192 22.00 -15.31 7.83
CA GLY A 192 22.04 -16.29 6.73
C GLY A 192 22.67 -15.61 5.52
N GLY A 193 23.91 -15.83 5.10
CA GLY A 193 24.71 -17.04 5.15
C GLY A 193 24.82 -17.59 3.74
N GLN A 194 25.79 -17.11 2.95
CA GLN A 194 26.44 -17.93 1.93
C GLN A 194 27.82 -17.38 1.54
N SER A 195 28.80 -18.26 1.74
CA SER A 195 30.17 -18.23 1.28
C SER A 195 30.26 -18.32 -0.25
N GLY A 196 31.06 -17.47 -0.88
CA GLY A 196 31.48 -17.58 -2.28
C GLY A 196 32.97 -17.27 -2.45
N ASP A 197 33.68 -18.22 -3.05
CA ASP A 197 35.10 -18.28 -3.41
C ASP A 197 35.60 -17.09 -4.27
N PRO A 198 36.91 -16.72 -4.27
CA PRO A 198 37.45 -15.71 -5.16
C PRO A 198 37.97 -16.36 -6.46
N GLY A 199 37.25 -16.15 -7.55
CA GLY A 199 37.82 -16.37 -8.88
C GLY A 199 36.82 -16.60 -10.01
N ASP A 200 36.44 -15.54 -10.72
CA ASP A 200 36.19 -15.60 -12.16
C ASP A 200 36.41 -14.22 -12.81
N PRO A 201 37.37 -14.07 -13.76
CA PRO A 201 37.52 -12.84 -14.52
C PRO A 201 36.73 -12.93 -15.84
N GLY A 202 35.54 -12.33 -15.85
CA GLY A 202 34.91 -11.82 -17.07
C GLY A 202 33.57 -12.45 -17.44
N ALA A 203 32.50 -11.71 -17.15
CA ALA A 203 31.32 -11.63 -18.01
C ALA A 203 30.96 -10.14 -18.11
N GLY A 204 30.78 -9.65 -19.33
CA GLY A 204 30.48 -8.24 -19.60
C GLY A 204 29.15 -7.86 -18.95
N GLY A 205 29.18 -6.82 -18.12
CA GLY A 205 27.97 -6.21 -17.58
C GLY A 205 27.13 -5.66 -18.72
N ASP A 206 25.86 -6.02 -18.71
CA ASP A 206 24.82 -5.32 -19.46
C ASP A 206 24.80 -3.86 -18.95
N PRO A 207 24.75 -2.84 -19.81
CA PRO A 207 24.60 -1.45 -19.39
C PRO A 207 23.26 -1.12 -18.69
N GLY A 208 22.40 -2.11 -18.44
CA GLY A 208 21.11 -1.96 -17.75
C GLY A 208 21.14 -2.02 -16.21
N ASP A 209 22.21 -2.50 -15.57
CA ASP A 209 22.27 -2.70 -14.11
C ASP A 209 22.62 -1.41 -13.32
N THR A 210 22.05 -0.27 -13.69
CA THR A 210 21.93 0.83 -12.72
C THR A 210 20.75 0.50 -11.83
N PRO A 211 20.94 0.27 -10.51
CA PRO A 211 19.82 0.16 -9.60
C PRO A 211 18.91 1.38 -9.79
N PRO A 212 17.58 1.19 -9.80
CA PRO A 212 16.63 2.31 -9.82
C PRO A 212 16.99 3.34 -8.73
N PRO A 213 16.62 4.62 -8.92
CA PRO A 213 17.06 5.73 -8.08
C PRO A 213 16.38 5.76 -6.71
N TYR A 214 15.90 4.63 -6.20
CA TYR A 214 15.31 4.48 -4.87
C TYR A 214 15.63 3.11 -4.24
N THR A 215 15.40 2.98 -2.94
CA THR A 215 15.53 1.79 -2.11
C THR A 215 14.28 1.74 -1.25
N CYS A 216 13.80 0.54 -0.95
CA CYS A 216 12.59 0.37 -0.18
C CYS A 216 12.91 0.32 1.31
N ASP A 217 12.03 0.90 2.13
CA ASP A 217 12.13 0.84 3.59
C ASP A 217 12.11 -0.62 4.07
N ASN A 218 12.68 -0.86 5.25
CA ASN A 218 12.85 -2.20 5.85
C ASN A 218 13.69 -3.18 5.00
N GLY A 219 14.44 -2.67 4.01
CA GLY A 219 15.30 -3.47 3.13
C GLY A 219 14.51 -4.30 2.11
N ALA A 220 13.28 -3.87 1.77
CA ALA A 220 12.50 -4.54 0.75
C ALA A 220 13.19 -4.45 -0.63
N THR A 221 12.87 -5.39 -1.51
CA THR A 221 13.46 -5.45 -2.85
C THR A 221 12.83 -4.36 -3.71
N VAL A 222 13.65 -3.61 -4.46
CA VAL A 222 13.15 -2.67 -5.45
C VAL A 222 12.71 -3.43 -6.69
N CYS A 223 11.64 -3.00 -7.33
CA CYS A 223 11.09 -3.64 -8.51
C CYS A 223 10.70 -2.61 -9.57
N THR A 224 10.86 -3.01 -10.82
CA THR A 224 10.34 -2.32 -12.01
C THR A 224 9.31 -3.17 -12.75
N GLU A 225 9.26 -4.45 -12.41
CA GLU A 225 8.24 -5.39 -12.81
C GLU A 225 8.03 -6.44 -11.70
N GLN A 226 6.90 -7.15 -11.73
CA GLN A 226 6.59 -8.21 -10.76
C GLN A 226 7.66 -9.32 -10.68
N ALA A 227 8.43 -9.53 -11.75
CA ALA A 227 9.50 -10.54 -11.79
C ALA A 227 10.72 -10.20 -10.91
N ASP A 228 10.89 -8.92 -10.54
CA ASP A 228 11.96 -8.46 -9.66
C ASP A 228 11.70 -8.86 -8.19
N CYS A 229 10.44 -9.14 -7.83
CA CYS A 229 10.06 -9.48 -6.47
C CYS A 229 10.30 -10.96 -6.14
N PRO A 230 10.61 -11.28 -4.85
CA PRO A 230 10.76 -12.66 -4.43
C PRO A 230 9.51 -13.49 -4.75
N SER A 231 9.70 -14.74 -5.15
CA SER A 231 8.58 -15.64 -5.39
C SER A 231 7.81 -15.94 -4.09
N GLY A 232 6.48 -16.02 -4.17
CA GLY A 232 5.64 -16.56 -3.09
C GLY A 232 5.13 -15.49 -2.12
N GLY A 233 4.14 -14.72 -2.56
CA GLY A 233 3.47 -13.71 -1.73
C GLY A 233 4.20 -12.37 -1.69
N TRP A 234 4.83 -11.95 -2.79
CA TRP A 234 5.34 -10.58 -2.93
C TRP A 234 4.76 -9.96 -4.19
N TYR A 235 4.51 -8.66 -4.13
CA TYR A 235 3.95 -7.88 -5.22
C TYR A 235 4.74 -6.60 -5.40
N CYS A 236 4.99 -6.24 -6.66
CA CYS A 236 5.62 -4.97 -6.98
C CYS A 236 4.57 -3.86 -6.86
N HIS A 237 4.59 -3.14 -5.75
CA HIS A 237 3.71 -2.00 -5.53
C HIS A 237 4.53 -0.73 -5.55
N LEU A 238 4.24 0.13 -6.53
CA LEU A 238 4.85 1.44 -6.70
C LEU A 238 6.37 1.33 -6.50
N GLY A 239 7.00 0.49 -7.31
CA GLY A 239 8.44 0.31 -7.29
C GLY A 239 9.03 -0.54 -6.14
N CYS A 240 8.25 -0.92 -5.14
CA CYS A 240 8.74 -1.69 -4.01
C CYS A 240 8.02 -3.04 -3.86
N CYS A 241 8.81 -4.09 -3.64
CA CYS A 241 8.27 -5.40 -3.35
C CYS A 241 7.67 -5.38 -1.95
N ILE A 242 6.35 -5.43 -1.86
CA ILE A 242 5.62 -5.58 -0.60
C ILE A 242 5.18 -7.03 -0.42
N VAL A 243 5.07 -7.46 0.84
CA VAL A 243 4.56 -8.78 1.16
C VAL A 243 3.05 -8.78 0.95
N ILE A 244 2.59 -9.66 0.07
CA ILE A 244 1.20 -10.06 -0.03
C ILE A 244 0.92 -10.98 1.16
N VAL A 245 0.24 -10.46 2.18
CA VAL A 245 -0.14 -11.27 3.35
C VAL A 245 -1.37 -12.12 3.04
N GLU A 246 -1.37 -13.34 3.59
CA GLU A 246 -2.53 -14.26 3.55
C GLU A 246 -3.57 -13.92 4.61
#